data_AF-A0A1G5UZD6-F1
#
_entry.id   AF-A0A1G5UZD6-F1
#
_cell.length_a   1.000
_cell.length_b   1.000
_cell.length_c   1.000
_cell.angle_alpha   90.00
_cell.angle_beta   90.00
_cell.angle_gamma   90.00
#
_symmetry.space_group_name_H-M   'P 1'
#
loop_
_entity.id
_entity.type
_entity.pdbx_description
1 polymer ?
#
loop_
_entity_poly.entity_id
_entity_poly.type
_entity_poly.pdbx_seq_one_letter_code
_entity_poly.pdbx_strand_id
1 'polypeptide(L)'
;MERKTHYFTLDLLRIVSAILVLLSHFATYAAKTASIADGKDVAFRFLSVFAGLGAAGVGTLFAISGFAIAMSASRDGGMTPALRFARIRATRILPALWLSALVSLGARAFYGEDIQGLLLAFARSAILSPKGPYIDGVVWSLVVQMVFYFLVAASILSKFRLSLYDLAKLIGLSSSAYLLLLCGLHLMPSSMESDEAISVLSRFPFKVLLLQHGVFFAAGIIFYLSSDDRIEGRSVASMNTLFLLFWAMGVVEVLISIDSPEEYRGLAAIILSIFISIMVLGKWHDRLISERLNNHRKTVRYLGGLSYSIYLNHYVSGMVLVWWLFQLKLSAPAVLVVSGFCVLSLSSAVTWLERRIQNAINARFQHPRPGRATLAIG
;
A
#
# COMPACT_ATOMS: atom_id res chain seq x y z
N MET A 1 -3.54 -31.51 -3.17
CA MET A 1 -3.63 -30.03 -3.15
C MET A 1 -2.92 -29.52 -1.90
N GLU A 2 -1.69 -29.05 -2.03
CA GLU A 2 -1.03 -28.33 -0.93
C GLU A 2 -1.91 -27.14 -0.51
N ARG A 3 -2.22 -27.04 0.79
CA ARG A 3 -2.91 -25.85 1.31
C ARG A 3 -1.97 -24.66 1.11
N LYS A 4 -2.43 -23.63 0.39
CA LYS A 4 -1.71 -22.34 0.35
C LYS A 4 -1.56 -21.83 1.78
N THR A 5 -0.33 -21.73 2.27
CA THR A 5 -0.01 -21.17 3.58
C THR A 5 -0.58 -19.76 3.68
N HIS A 6 -1.32 -19.47 4.75
CA HIS A 6 -2.02 -18.21 4.95
C HIS A 6 -1.61 -17.60 6.29
N TYR A 7 -0.91 -16.48 6.25
CA TYR A 7 -0.37 -15.83 7.43
C TYR A 7 -1.36 -14.82 8.01
N PHE A 8 -2.03 -15.18 9.11
CA PHE A 8 -2.99 -14.30 9.79
C PHE A 8 -2.35 -13.02 10.32
N THR A 9 -1.08 -13.07 10.74
CA THR A 9 -0.34 -11.89 11.21
C THR A 9 -0.27 -10.79 10.14
N LEU A 10 -0.10 -11.16 8.87
CA LEU A 10 -0.04 -10.17 7.79
C LEU A 10 -1.37 -9.47 7.58
N ASP A 11 -2.49 -10.17 7.76
CA ASP A 11 -3.82 -9.56 7.65
C ASP A 11 -4.10 -8.61 8.82
N LEU A 12 -3.67 -8.96 10.04
CA LEU A 12 -3.74 -8.08 11.20
C LEU A 12 -2.86 -6.85 11.05
N LEU A 13 -1.61 -7.01 10.61
CA LEU A 13 -0.72 -5.89 10.35
C LEU A 13 -1.25 -4.97 9.25
N ARG A 14 -1.89 -5.51 8.20
CA ARG A 14 -2.53 -4.70 7.16
C ARG A 14 -3.63 -3.81 7.71
N ILE A 15 -4.55 -4.36 8.52
CA ILE A 15 -5.66 -3.56 9.07
C ILE A 15 -5.15 -2.52 10.06
N VAL A 16 -4.20 -2.88 10.94
CA VAL A 16 -3.61 -1.92 11.87
C VAL A 16 -2.85 -0.81 11.14
N SER A 17 -2.09 -1.15 10.09
CA SER A 17 -1.40 -0.16 9.25
C SER A 17 -2.37 0.77 8.52
N ALA A 18 -3.48 0.23 7.98
CA ALA A 18 -4.51 1.05 7.33
C ALA A 18 -5.22 1.99 8.32
N ILE A 19 -5.50 1.53 9.54
CA ILE A 19 -6.06 2.39 10.61
C ILE A 19 -5.06 3.48 11.01
N LEU A 20 -3.78 3.16 11.13
CA LEU A 20 -2.75 4.15 11.44
C LEU A 20 -2.68 5.25 10.38
N VAL A 21 -2.75 4.88 9.09
CA VAL A 21 -2.81 5.84 7.97
C VAL A 21 -4.09 6.67 8.02
N LEU A 22 -5.24 6.05 8.33
CA LEU A 22 -6.51 6.76 8.48
C LEU A 22 -6.41 7.81 9.59
N LEU A 23 -5.96 7.42 10.78
CA LEU A 23 -5.82 8.33 11.92
C LEU A 23 -4.84 9.46 11.61
N SER A 24 -3.76 9.15 10.88
CA SER A 24 -2.77 10.15 10.47
C SER A 24 -3.35 11.22 9.56
N HIS A 25 -4.19 10.84 8.59
CA HIS A 25 -4.87 11.83 7.74
C HIS A 25 -5.99 12.56 8.47
N PHE A 26 -6.77 11.88 9.31
CA PHE A 26 -7.77 12.55 10.15
C PHE A 26 -7.14 13.62 11.02
N ALA A 27 -5.93 13.38 11.55
CA ALA A 27 -5.17 14.36 12.32
C ALA A 27 -4.82 15.65 11.54
N THR A 28 -4.94 15.66 10.21
CA THR A 28 -4.58 16.81 9.37
C THR A 28 -5.75 17.41 8.60
N TYR A 29 -6.98 16.91 8.76
CA TYR A 29 -8.15 17.49 8.06
C TYR A 29 -8.52 18.87 8.59
N ALA A 30 -8.92 19.76 7.69
CA ALA A 30 -9.47 21.06 8.02
C ALA A 30 -10.94 20.96 8.46
N ALA A 31 -11.37 21.82 9.39
CA ALA A 31 -12.79 21.90 9.76
C ALA A 31 -13.64 22.72 8.77
N LYS A 32 -13.03 23.73 8.14
CA LYS A 32 -13.75 24.75 7.34
C LYS A 32 -13.77 24.45 5.84
N THR A 33 -12.85 23.61 5.37
CA THR A 33 -12.69 23.24 3.95
C THR A 33 -12.49 21.74 3.82
N ALA A 34 -12.81 21.15 2.66
CA ALA A 34 -12.51 19.75 2.39
C ALA A 34 -11.04 19.59 1.92
N SER A 35 -10.10 19.95 2.80
CA SER A 35 -8.67 19.95 2.53
C SER A 35 -7.87 19.51 3.76
N ILE A 36 -6.56 19.32 3.58
CA ILE A 36 -5.60 19.28 4.69
C ILE A 36 -5.41 20.69 5.25
N ALA A 37 -5.13 20.80 6.54
CA ALA A 37 -4.71 22.00 7.24
C ALA A 37 -3.62 21.68 8.27
N ASP A 38 -2.89 22.71 8.69
CA ASP A 38 -1.91 22.65 9.76
C ASP A 38 -2.25 23.64 10.89
N GLY A 39 -1.67 23.40 12.07
CA GLY A 39 -1.78 24.32 13.21
C GLY A 39 -3.22 24.48 13.73
N LYS A 40 -3.73 25.72 13.67
CA LYS A 40 -5.01 26.08 14.32
C LYS A 40 -6.24 25.68 13.52
N ASP A 41 -6.09 25.42 12.22
CA ASP A 41 -7.21 25.11 11.33
C ASP A 41 -7.54 23.61 11.25
N VAL A 42 -6.76 22.78 11.94
CA VAL A 42 -6.97 21.33 12.08
C VAL A 42 -8.25 21.02 12.87
N ALA A 43 -9.09 20.15 12.30
CA ALA A 43 -10.36 19.71 12.86
C ALA A 43 -10.23 18.94 14.18
N PHE A 44 -9.24 18.05 14.27
CA PHE A 44 -9.05 17.14 15.40
C PHE A 44 -7.69 17.35 16.07
N ARG A 45 -7.51 18.48 16.77
CA ARG A 45 -6.25 18.81 17.46
C ARG A 45 -5.79 17.73 18.45
N PHE A 46 -6.72 16.99 19.06
CA PHE A 46 -6.41 15.89 19.97
C PHE A 46 -5.84 14.63 19.27
N LEU A 47 -5.88 14.58 17.93
CA LEU A 47 -5.24 13.53 17.12
C LEU A 47 -3.84 13.93 16.63
N SER A 48 -3.29 15.08 17.04
CA SER A 48 -2.00 15.57 16.54
C SER A 48 -0.85 14.57 16.66
N VAL A 49 -0.88 13.70 17.67
CA VAL A 49 0.10 12.61 17.85
C VAL A 49 0.15 11.62 16.69
N PHE A 50 -0.96 11.49 15.94
CA PHE A 50 -1.04 10.61 14.78
C PHE A 50 -0.57 11.26 13.48
N ALA A 51 -0.40 12.59 13.45
CA ALA A 51 0.11 13.29 12.27
C ALA A 51 1.51 12.74 11.92
N GLY A 52 1.71 12.34 10.67
CA GLY A 52 2.97 11.73 10.19
C GLY A 52 3.14 10.24 10.50
N LEU A 53 2.48 9.67 11.52
CA LEU A 53 2.61 8.24 11.85
C LEU A 53 2.12 7.30 10.72
N GLY A 54 1.32 7.81 9.79
CA GLY A 54 0.89 7.07 8.59
C GLY A 54 2.05 6.60 7.72
N ALA A 55 3.22 7.25 7.77
CA ALA A 55 4.41 6.82 7.03
C ALA A 55 4.84 5.38 7.41
N ALA A 56 4.79 5.04 8.71
CA ALA A 56 5.08 3.70 9.21
C ALA A 56 4.07 2.66 8.69
N GLY A 57 2.79 3.05 8.63
CA GLY A 57 1.72 2.23 8.07
C GLY A 57 1.92 1.95 6.58
N VAL A 58 2.23 2.98 5.78
CA VAL A 58 2.52 2.83 4.34
C VAL A 58 3.75 1.95 4.09
N GLY A 59 4.86 2.18 4.80
CA GLY A 59 6.06 1.37 4.70
C GLY A 59 5.80 -0.11 5.04
N THR A 60 5.00 -0.36 6.08
CA THR A 60 4.59 -1.72 6.47
C THR A 60 3.72 -2.38 5.39
N LEU A 61 2.76 -1.66 4.80
CA LEU A 61 1.93 -2.18 3.70
C LEU A 61 2.78 -2.55 2.46
N PHE A 62 3.81 -1.78 2.15
CA PHE A 62 4.76 -2.09 1.08
C PHE A 62 5.65 -3.29 1.41
N ALA A 63 6.14 -3.43 2.64
CA ALA A 63 6.89 -4.61 3.08
C ALA A 63 6.03 -5.89 3.02
N ILE A 64 4.78 -5.83 3.52
CA ILE A 64 3.83 -6.94 3.41
C ILE A 64 3.53 -7.26 1.93
N SER A 65 3.49 -6.25 1.06
CA SER A 65 3.31 -6.45 -0.37
C SER A 65 4.49 -7.22 -0.97
N GLY A 66 5.73 -6.81 -0.69
CA GLY A 66 6.94 -7.53 -1.12
C GLY A 66 6.93 -9.00 -0.68
N PHE A 67 6.63 -9.25 0.60
CA PHE A 67 6.52 -10.60 1.15
C PHE A 67 5.44 -11.43 0.46
N ALA A 68 4.23 -10.88 0.33
CA ALA A 68 3.10 -11.59 -0.28
C ALA A 68 3.25 -11.78 -1.80
N ILE A 69 4.05 -10.94 -2.47
CA ILE A 69 4.43 -11.16 -3.87
C ILE A 69 5.39 -12.34 -3.95
N ALA A 70 6.47 -12.32 -3.16
CA ALA A 70 7.48 -13.38 -3.19
C ALA A 70 6.90 -14.77 -2.92
N MET A 71 5.94 -14.85 -2.00
CA MET A 71 5.20 -16.08 -1.72
C MET A 71 4.33 -16.59 -2.87
N SER A 72 3.80 -15.67 -3.68
CA SER A 72 2.82 -15.99 -4.73
C SER A 72 3.40 -16.08 -6.13
N ALA A 73 4.61 -15.54 -6.33
CA ALA A 73 5.26 -15.51 -7.63
C ALA A 73 5.49 -16.96 -8.06
N SER A 74 5.16 -17.26 -9.31
CA SER A 74 5.42 -18.58 -9.87
C SER A 74 6.93 -18.78 -9.96
N ARG A 75 7.40 -19.99 -9.63
CA ARG A 75 8.79 -20.39 -9.89
C ARG A 75 9.05 -20.62 -11.38
N ASP A 76 7.98 -20.80 -12.15
CA ASP A 76 8.04 -21.01 -13.59
C ASP A 76 8.10 -19.66 -14.31
N GLY A 77 9.06 -19.54 -15.22
CA GLY A 77 9.20 -18.37 -16.10
C GLY A 77 8.34 -18.49 -17.36
N GLY A 78 8.04 -17.35 -17.96
CA GLY A 78 7.42 -17.23 -19.28
C GLY A 78 6.09 -16.46 -19.29
N MET A 79 5.51 -16.38 -20.48
CA MET A 79 4.32 -15.56 -20.73
C MET A 79 3.10 -16.00 -19.92
N THR A 80 2.82 -17.31 -19.86
CA THR A 80 1.65 -17.84 -19.16
C THR A 80 1.71 -17.61 -17.64
N PRO A 81 2.81 -17.90 -16.93
CA PRO A 81 2.96 -17.53 -15.51
C PRO A 81 2.87 -16.02 -15.26
N ALA A 82 3.49 -15.20 -16.10
CA ALA A 82 3.48 -13.74 -15.96
C ALA A 82 2.05 -13.16 -16.11
N LEU A 83 1.31 -13.59 -17.13
CA LEU A 83 -0.09 -13.19 -17.34
C LEU A 83 -0.99 -13.66 -16.19
N ARG A 84 -0.78 -14.88 -15.68
CA ARG A 84 -1.51 -15.40 -14.51
C ARG A 84 -1.24 -14.53 -13.28
N PHE A 85 0.02 -14.19 -13.03
CA PHE A 85 0.41 -13.30 -11.94
C PHE A 85 -0.25 -11.92 -12.07
N ALA A 86 -0.09 -11.26 -13.22
CA ALA A 86 -0.65 -9.95 -13.50
C ALA A 86 -2.17 -9.94 -13.31
N ARG A 87 -2.85 -10.98 -13.81
CA ARG A 87 -4.30 -11.12 -13.67
C ARG A 87 -4.74 -11.24 -12.21
N ILE A 88 -4.11 -12.10 -11.41
CA ILE A 88 -4.46 -12.25 -9.98
C ILE A 88 -4.34 -10.90 -9.26
N ARG A 89 -3.31 -10.12 -9.58
CA ARG A 89 -3.06 -8.81 -8.98
C ARG A 89 -4.05 -7.75 -9.47
N ALA A 90 -4.33 -7.70 -10.77
CA ALA A 90 -5.33 -6.81 -11.35
C ALA A 90 -6.73 -7.07 -10.76
N THR A 91 -7.15 -8.33 -10.65
CA THR A 91 -8.46 -8.69 -10.06
C THR A 91 -8.57 -8.36 -8.57
N ARG A 92 -7.43 -8.26 -7.87
CA ARG A 92 -7.38 -7.90 -6.46
C ARG A 92 -7.50 -6.39 -6.24
N ILE A 93 -6.98 -5.57 -7.15
CA ILE A 93 -6.79 -4.13 -6.93
C ILE A 93 -7.82 -3.29 -7.66
N LEU A 94 -8.00 -3.57 -8.95
CA LEU A 94 -8.80 -2.71 -9.84
C LEU A 94 -10.26 -2.58 -9.39
N PRO A 95 -10.96 -3.64 -8.94
CA PRO A 95 -12.36 -3.49 -8.55
C PRO A 95 -12.56 -2.52 -7.38
N ALA A 96 -11.77 -2.65 -6.31
CA ALA A 96 -11.87 -1.74 -5.17
C ALA A 96 -11.38 -0.33 -5.52
N LEU A 97 -10.32 -0.19 -6.32
CA LEU A 97 -9.87 1.10 -6.85
C LEU A 97 -10.97 1.81 -7.62
N TRP A 98 -11.63 1.15 -8.56
CA TRP A 98 -12.67 1.78 -9.38
C TRP A 98 -13.88 2.19 -8.56
N LEU A 99 -14.32 1.34 -7.63
CA LEU A 99 -15.41 1.67 -6.72
C LEU A 99 -15.06 2.86 -5.82
N SER A 100 -13.88 2.86 -5.20
CA SER A 100 -13.43 3.97 -4.37
C SER A 100 -13.20 5.25 -5.18
N ALA A 101 -12.68 5.16 -6.41
CA ALA A 101 -12.52 6.31 -7.30
C ALA A 101 -13.87 6.94 -7.67
N LEU A 102 -14.92 6.13 -7.87
CA LEU A 102 -16.27 6.63 -8.10
C LEU A 102 -16.83 7.32 -6.85
N VAL A 103 -16.56 6.78 -5.66
CA VAL A 103 -16.96 7.43 -4.40
C VAL A 103 -16.25 8.76 -4.22
N SER A 104 -14.92 8.82 -4.43
CA SER A 104 -14.14 10.06 -4.34
C SER A 104 -14.59 11.09 -5.39
N LEU A 105 -14.94 10.64 -6.60
CA LEU A 105 -15.54 11.49 -7.64
C LEU A 105 -16.85 12.12 -7.15
N GLY A 106 -17.76 11.31 -6.61
CA GLY A 106 -19.02 11.80 -6.06
C GLY A 106 -18.83 12.75 -4.88
N ALA A 107 -17.90 12.45 -3.97
CA ALA A 107 -17.59 13.30 -2.82
C ALA A 107 -17.04 14.67 -3.24
N ARG A 108 -16.10 14.74 -4.19
CA ARG A 108 -15.53 16.01 -4.67
C ARG A 108 -16.51 16.80 -5.53
N ALA A 109 -17.34 16.11 -6.32
CA ALA A 109 -18.44 16.76 -7.04
C ALA A 109 -19.46 17.37 -6.06
N PHE A 110 -19.79 16.67 -4.96
CA PHE A 110 -20.64 17.20 -3.89
C PHE A 110 -20.02 18.41 -3.18
N TYR A 111 -18.70 18.42 -2.98
CA TYR A 111 -17.99 19.59 -2.46
C TYR A 111 -18.02 20.80 -3.41
N GLY A 112 -18.26 20.58 -4.70
CA GLY A 112 -18.40 21.64 -5.71
C GLY A 112 -17.16 21.88 -6.57
N GLU A 113 -16.26 20.90 -6.68
CA GLU A 113 -15.11 21.00 -7.58
C GLU A 113 -15.49 20.88 -9.07
N ASP A 114 -14.65 21.41 -9.95
CA ASP A 114 -14.87 21.38 -11.40
C ASP A 114 -14.93 19.95 -11.97
N ILE A 115 -16.03 19.62 -12.65
CA ILE A 115 -16.30 18.29 -13.19
C ILE A 115 -15.27 17.88 -14.24
N GLN A 116 -14.77 18.79 -15.09
CA GLN A 116 -13.82 18.42 -16.14
C GLN A 116 -12.48 17.96 -15.54
N GLY A 117 -11.96 18.72 -14.57
CA GLY A 117 -10.78 18.36 -13.79
C GLY A 117 -10.97 17.04 -13.04
N LEU A 118 -12.14 16.83 -12.44
CA LEU A 118 -12.48 15.59 -11.73
C LEU A 118 -12.52 14.36 -12.65
N LEU A 119 -13.12 14.46 -13.84
CA LEU A 119 -13.18 13.35 -14.79
C LEU A 119 -11.78 12.95 -15.28
N LEU A 120 -10.90 13.92 -15.52
CA LEU A 120 -9.51 13.65 -15.88
C LEU A 120 -8.73 13.00 -14.72
N ALA A 121 -8.92 13.49 -13.49
CA ALA A 121 -8.33 12.91 -12.29
C ALA A 121 -8.84 11.48 -12.03
N PHE A 122 -10.13 11.24 -12.24
CA PHE A 122 -10.76 9.91 -12.18
C PHE A 122 -10.17 8.97 -13.23
N ALA A 123 -10.05 9.41 -14.48
CA ALA A 123 -9.45 8.61 -15.55
C ALA A 123 -8.00 8.22 -15.22
N ARG A 124 -7.19 9.18 -14.76
CA ARG A 124 -5.80 8.94 -14.31
C ARG A 124 -5.72 7.94 -13.17
N SER A 125 -6.62 8.02 -12.19
CA SER A 125 -6.70 7.07 -11.09
C SER A 125 -7.15 5.68 -11.54
N ALA A 126 -8.17 5.58 -12.40
CA ALA A 126 -8.73 4.32 -12.86
C ALA A 126 -7.73 3.46 -13.66
N ILE A 127 -6.80 4.11 -14.37
CA ILE A 127 -5.74 3.44 -15.14
C ILE A 127 -4.40 3.35 -14.38
N LEU A 128 -4.32 3.88 -13.14
CA LEU A 128 -3.08 3.99 -12.37
C LEU A 128 -1.95 4.69 -13.15
N SER A 129 -2.28 5.84 -13.74
CA SER A 129 -1.32 6.67 -14.49
C SER A 129 -0.09 7.00 -13.65
N PRO A 130 1.14 6.99 -14.20
CA PRO A 130 2.34 7.47 -13.50
C PRO A 130 2.41 8.99 -13.36
N LYS A 131 1.38 9.71 -13.84
CA LYS A 131 1.25 11.17 -13.75
C LYS A 131 -0.11 11.53 -13.16
N GLY A 132 -0.10 12.31 -12.08
CA GLY A 132 -1.28 12.90 -11.44
C GLY A 132 -1.72 14.24 -12.07
N PRO A 133 -2.60 15.00 -11.40
CA PRO A 133 -3.28 14.68 -10.14
C PRO A 133 -4.26 13.50 -10.27
N TYR A 134 -4.48 12.83 -9.14
CA TYR A 134 -5.41 11.70 -8.98
C TYR A 134 -6.72 12.18 -8.35
N ILE A 135 -7.79 11.40 -8.52
CA ILE A 135 -9.08 11.72 -7.89
C ILE A 135 -9.00 11.67 -6.36
N ASP A 136 -8.12 10.83 -5.84
CA ASP A 136 -7.85 10.69 -4.41
C ASP A 136 -6.34 10.67 -4.19
N GLY A 137 -5.88 11.40 -3.17
CA GLY A 137 -4.48 11.54 -2.81
C GLY A 137 -3.81 10.20 -2.57
N VAL A 138 -4.48 9.24 -1.93
CA VAL A 138 -3.85 7.95 -1.56
C VAL A 138 -3.57 7.02 -2.75
N VAL A 139 -4.11 7.31 -3.94
CA VAL A 139 -3.92 6.50 -5.15
C VAL A 139 -2.44 6.42 -5.55
N TRP A 140 -1.62 7.41 -5.17
CA TRP A 140 -0.19 7.43 -5.47
C TRP A 140 0.50 6.13 -5.02
N SER A 141 0.12 5.56 -3.87
CA SER A 141 0.75 4.35 -3.33
C SER A 141 0.41 3.10 -4.15
N LEU A 142 -0.79 3.06 -4.76
CA LEU A 142 -1.17 2.01 -5.69
C LEU A 142 -0.42 2.10 -7.01
N VAL A 143 -0.13 3.31 -7.48
CA VAL A 143 0.69 3.51 -8.69
C VAL A 143 2.09 2.94 -8.47
N VAL A 144 2.72 3.27 -7.33
CA VAL A 144 4.02 2.70 -6.92
C VAL A 144 3.95 1.17 -6.84
N GLN A 145 2.91 0.65 -6.19
CA GLN A 145 2.69 -0.79 -6.07
C GLN A 145 2.47 -1.48 -7.43
N MET A 146 1.79 -0.83 -8.37
CA MET A 146 1.56 -1.34 -9.72
C MET A 146 2.85 -1.42 -10.52
N VAL A 147 3.73 -0.42 -10.41
CA VAL A 147 5.07 -0.45 -11.03
C VAL A 147 5.89 -1.60 -10.46
N PHE A 148 5.89 -1.79 -9.14
CA PHE A 148 6.54 -2.95 -8.53
C PHE A 148 6.00 -4.28 -9.08
N TYR A 149 4.68 -4.41 -9.24
CA TYR A 149 4.09 -5.62 -9.82
C TYR A 149 4.43 -5.81 -11.29
N PHE A 150 4.54 -4.72 -12.03
CA PHE A 150 5.01 -4.76 -13.42
C PHE A 150 6.44 -5.27 -13.50
N LEU A 151 7.35 -4.80 -12.65
CA LEU A 151 8.74 -5.28 -12.60
C LEU A 151 8.82 -6.78 -12.26
N VAL A 152 8.00 -7.24 -11.32
CA VAL A 152 7.93 -8.67 -10.97
C VAL A 152 7.31 -9.49 -12.11
N ALA A 153 6.27 -8.99 -12.78
CA ALA A 153 5.71 -9.65 -13.95
C ALA A 153 6.73 -9.72 -15.09
N ALA A 154 7.52 -8.67 -15.28
CA ALA A 154 8.61 -8.62 -16.25
C ALA A 154 9.74 -9.59 -15.90
N SER A 155 10.10 -9.75 -14.61
CA SER A 155 11.08 -10.75 -14.18
C SER A 155 10.58 -12.18 -14.39
N ILE A 156 9.28 -12.43 -14.21
CA ILE A 156 8.67 -13.74 -14.52
C ILE A 156 8.62 -13.97 -16.04
N LEU A 157 8.30 -12.93 -16.82
CA LEU A 157 8.17 -13.00 -18.28
C LEU A 157 9.51 -13.26 -18.97
N SER A 158 10.55 -12.58 -18.49
CA SER A 158 11.88 -12.65 -19.06
C SER A 158 12.42 -14.07 -18.87
N LYS A 159 12.57 -14.84 -19.97
CA LYS A 159 13.36 -16.10 -19.96
C LYS A 159 14.80 -15.87 -19.47
N PHE A 160 15.24 -14.61 -19.45
CA PHE A 160 16.49 -14.15 -18.82
C PHE A 160 16.35 -14.10 -17.30
N ARG A 161 16.83 -15.17 -16.64
CA ARG A 161 17.56 -15.32 -15.36
C ARG A 161 17.51 -14.26 -14.23
N LEU A 162 16.75 -13.18 -14.29
CA LEU A 162 16.58 -12.22 -13.19
C LEU A 162 15.68 -12.86 -12.13
N SER A 163 16.33 -13.52 -11.18
CA SER A 163 15.60 -14.10 -10.06
C SER A 163 14.95 -13.01 -9.22
N LEU A 164 13.90 -13.37 -8.48
CA LEU A 164 13.23 -12.42 -7.59
C LEU A 164 14.17 -11.83 -6.52
N TYR A 165 15.20 -12.56 -6.13
CA TYR A 165 16.27 -12.07 -5.25
C TYR A 165 17.15 -11.01 -5.93
N ASP A 166 17.51 -11.20 -7.20
CA ASP A 166 18.29 -10.21 -7.94
C ASP A 166 17.48 -8.94 -8.20
N LEU A 167 16.18 -9.10 -8.50
CA LEU A 167 15.26 -7.97 -8.57
C LEU A 167 15.17 -7.22 -7.23
N ALA A 168 15.03 -7.94 -6.11
CA ALA A 168 14.99 -7.33 -4.79
C ALA A 168 16.30 -6.61 -4.42
N LYS A 169 17.46 -7.19 -4.76
CA LYS A 169 18.76 -6.51 -4.62
C LYS A 169 18.81 -5.24 -5.46
N LEU A 170 18.41 -5.30 -6.73
CA LEU A 170 18.45 -4.16 -7.63
C LEU A 170 17.58 -3.02 -7.09
N ILE A 171 16.31 -3.30 -6.76
CA ILE A 171 15.38 -2.31 -6.20
C ILE A 171 15.90 -1.78 -4.86
N GLY A 172 16.24 -2.69 -3.94
CA GLY A 172 16.65 -2.34 -2.59
C GLY A 172 17.95 -1.54 -2.56
N LEU A 173 18.99 -1.95 -3.29
CA LEU A 173 20.27 -1.23 -3.33
C LEU A 173 20.15 0.12 -4.04
N SER A 174 19.38 0.20 -5.14
CA SER A 174 19.15 1.47 -5.84
C SER A 174 18.40 2.46 -4.95
N SER A 175 17.36 1.97 -4.25
CA SER A 175 16.59 2.77 -3.29
C SER A 175 17.46 3.16 -2.08
N SER A 176 18.26 2.26 -1.52
CA SER A 176 19.22 2.58 -0.45
C SER A 176 20.23 3.65 -0.86
N ALA A 177 20.84 3.53 -2.05
CA ALA A 177 21.80 4.53 -2.55
C ALA A 177 21.13 5.90 -2.71
N TYR A 178 19.90 5.92 -3.22
CA TYR A 178 19.10 7.14 -3.35
C TYR A 178 18.77 7.78 -1.99
N LEU A 179 18.37 6.97 -1.01
CA LEU A 179 18.07 7.44 0.34
C LEU A 179 19.32 7.94 1.08
N LEU A 180 20.49 7.35 0.84
CA LEU A 180 21.76 7.86 1.36
C LEU A 180 22.08 9.24 0.79
N LEU A 181 21.85 9.45 -0.52
CA LEU A 181 22.00 10.77 -1.14
C LEU A 181 21.04 11.79 -0.50
N LEU A 182 19.75 11.46 -0.37
CA LEU A 182 18.78 12.33 0.28
C LEU A 182 19.12 12.63 1.74
N CYS A 183 19.51 11.61 2.50
CA CYS A 183 19.95 11.76 3.88
C CYS A 183 21.16 12.69 3.98
N GLY A 184 22.15 12.52 3.09
CA GLY A 184 23.31 13.40 2.99
C GLY A 184 22.91 14.86 2.76
N LEU A 185 21.96 15.12 1.84
CA LEU A 185 21.46 16.48 1.58
C LEU A 185 20.74 17.09 2.80
N HIS A 186 19.96 16.29 3.54
CA HIS A 186 19.29 16.76 4.77
C HIS A 186 20.26 17.04 5.93
N LEU A 187 21.44 16.41 5.94
CA LEU A 187 22.48 16.64 6.95
C LEU A 187 23.37 17.87 6.62
N MET A 188 23.37 18.35 5.37
CA MET A 188 24.08 19.57 5.00
C MET A 188 23.40 20.80 5.60
N PRO A 189 24.14 21.88 5.90
CA PRO A 189 23.54 23.14 6.33
C PRO A 189 22.50 23.61 5.31
N SER A 190 21.33 24.02 5.79
CA SER A 190 20.23 24.49 4.94
C SER A 190 20.70 25.65 4.06
N SER A 191 20.67 25.45 2.76
CA SER A 191 21.02 26.41 1.72
C SER A 191 19.94 26.38 0.64
N MET A 192 19.80 27.47 -0.12
CA MET A 192 18.82 27.54 -1.20
C MET A 192 19.02 26.42 -2.23
N GLU A 193 20.27 26.04 -2.50
CA GLU A 193 20.63 24.95 -3.42
C GLU A 193 20.26 23.56 -2.86
N SER A 194 20.52 23.30 -1.57
CA SER A 194 20.17 22.01 -0.94
C SER A 194 18.65 21.82 -0.87
N ASP A 195 17.90 22.88 -0.59
CA ASP A 195 16.44 22.83 -0.49
C ASP A 195 15.80 22.61 -1.88
N GLU A 196 16.34 23.27 -2.91
CA GLU A 196 15.92 23.03 -4.30
C GLU A 196 16.23 21.59 -4.74
N ALA A 197 17.43 21.08 -4.42
CA ALA A 197 17.80 19.71 -4.72
C ALA A 197 16.88 18.69 -4.04
N ILE A 198 16.58 18.86 -2.75
CA ILE A 198 15.63 18.01 -2.00
C ILE A 198 14.25 18.08 -2.64
N SER A 199 13.76 19.27 -3.00
CA SER A 199 12.46 19.45 -3.66
C SER A 199 12.39 18.70 -5.00
N VAL A 200 13.43 18.77 -5.82
CA VAL A 200 13.52 18.04 -7.10
C VAL A 200 13.52 16.53 -6.86
N LEU A 201 14.35 16.04 -5.94
CA LEU A 201 14.49 14.62 -5.61
C LEU A 201 13.26 14.07 -4.86
N SER A 202 12.41 14.93 -4.29
CA SER A 202 11.17 14.49 -3.62
C SER A 202 9.99 14.34 -4.58
N ARG A 203 10.19 14.63 -5.88
CA ARG A 203 9.12 14.57 -6.89
C ARG A 203 8.63 13.14 -7.14
N PHE A 204 7.37 13.06 -7.56
CA PHE A 204 6.66 11.81 -7.81
C PHE A 204 7.38 10.79 -8.72
N PRO A 205 8.14 11.17 -9.77
CA PRO A 205 8.87 10.21 -10.60
C PRO A 205 9.83 9.31 -9.81
N PHE A 206 10.46 9.82 -8.75
CA PHE A 206 11.37 9.03 -7.91
C PHE A 206 10.64 7.95 -7.08
N LYS A 207 9.35 8.16 -6.77
CA LYS A 207 8.47 7.13 -6.20
C LYS A 207 8.11 6.07 -7.24
N VAL A 208 7.79 6.49 -8.47
CA VAL A 208 7.46 5.58 -9.58
C VAL A 208 8.66 4.68 -9.94
N LEU A 209 9.88 5.22 -9.89
CA LEU A 209 11.12 4.45 -10.11
C LEU A 209 11.49 3.52 -8.95
N LEU A 210 10.69 3.47 -7.88
CA LEU A 210 10.97 2.73 -6.64
C LEU A 210 12.28 3.17 -5.96
N LEU A 211 12.77 4.38 -6.24
CA LEU A 211 13.92 4.94 -5.53
C LEU A 211 13.51 5.40 -4.13
N GLN A 212 12.31 5.95 -4.00
CA GLN A 212 11.59 6.06 -2.73
C GLN A 212 10.68 4.85 -2.55
N HIS A 213 10.56 4.37 -1.32
CA HIS A 213 9.75 3.24 -0.89
C HIS A 213 10.18 1.85 -1.41
N GLY A 214 11.15 1.76 -2.34
CA GLY A 214 11.62 0.49 -2.90
C GLY A 214 12.25 -0.44 -1.86
N VAL A 215 12.95 0.12 -0.87
CA VAL A 215 13.54 -0.64 0.25
C VAL A 215 12.51 -1.48 1.00
N PHE A 216 11.26 -1.01 1.17
CA PHE A 216 10.23 -1.78 1.86
C PHE A 216 9.83 -3.03 1.06
N PHE A 217 9.58 -2.87 -0.24
CA PHE A 217 9.25 -4.01 -1.12
C PHE A 217 10.41 -5.03 -1.16
N ALA A 218 11.64 -4.54 -1.28
CA ALA A 218 12.85 -5.36 -1.29
C ALA A 218 13.03 -6.12 0.04
N ALA A 219 12.88 -5.45 1.18
CA ALA A 219 12.94 -6.07 2.50
C ALA A 219 11.90 -7.20 2.64
N GLY A 220 10.66 -6.95 2.20
CA GLY A 220 9.60 -7.96 2.19
C GLY A 220 9.93 -9.19 1.34
N ILE A 221 10.47 -8.99 0.13
CA ILE A 221 10.92 -10.11 -0.72
C ILE A 221 12.04 -10.88 -0.04
N ILE A 222 13.12 -10.21 0.37
CA ILE A 222 14.30 -10.86 0.94
C ILE A 222 13.92 -11.63 2.21
N PHE A 223 13.07 -11.07 3.06
CA PHE A 223 12.58 -11.75 4.26
C PHE A 223 11.81 -13.03 3.93
N TYR A 224 10.94 -13.01 2.92
CA TYR A 224 10.24 -14.23 2.51
C TYR A 224 11.24 -15.29 2.04
N LEU A 225 12.15 -14.90 1.13
CA LEU A 225 13.09 -15.82 0.51
C LEU A 225 14.10 -16.38 1.53
N SER A 226 14.53 -15.61 2.55
CA SER A 226 15.55 -16.05 3.53
C SER A 226 15.04 -17.14 4.47
N SER A 227 13.73 -17.35 4.47
CA SER A 227 13.04 -18.32 5.32
C SER A 227 12.11 -19.21 4.52
N ASP A 228 12.39 -19.40 3.23
CA ASP A 228 11.82 -20.48 2.41
C ASP A 228 12.93 -21.50 2.17
N ASP A 229 12.89 -22.62 2.91
CA ASP A 229 13.91 -23.68 2.89
C ASP A 229 14.09 -24.34 1.52
N ARG A 230 13.15 -24.09 0.60
CA ARG A 230 13.17 -24.61 -0.76
C ARG A 230 14.04 -23.78 -1.72
N ILE A 231 14.71 -22.73 -1.23
CA ILE A 231 15.59 -21.87 -2.03
C ILE A 231 17.04 -22.29 -1.76
N GLU A 232 17.52 -23.23 -2.56
CA GLU A 232 18.89 -23.75 -2.47
C GLU A 232 19.91 -22.82 -3.15
N GLY A 233 21.16 -22.83 -2.67
CA GLY A 233 22.28 -22.16 -3.32
C GLY A 233 22.50 -20.69 -2.96
N ARG A 234 21.79 -20.13 -1.97
CA ARG A 234 22.02 -18.77 -1.47
C ARG A 234 22.34 -18.76 0.01
N SER A 235 23.31 -17.94 0.40
CA SER A 235 23.67 -17.76 1.80
C SER A 235 22.55 -17.03 2.54
N VAL A 236 21.90 -17.72 3.48
CA VAL A 236 20.90 -17.14 4.40
C VAL A 236 21.49 -15.95 5.14
N ALA A 237 22.78 -16.00 5.50
CA ALA A 237 23.47 -14.89 6.14
C ALA A 237 23.48 -13.64 5.26
N SER A 238 23.84 -13.76 3.97
CA SER A 238 23.78 -12.64 3.01
C SER A 238 22.38 -12.04 2.90
N MET A 239 21.35 -12.91 2.88
CA MET A 239 19.96 -12.46 2.80
C MET A 239 19.52 -11.73 4.07
N ASN A 240 19.93 -12.20 5.24
CA ASN A 240 19.67 -11.53 6.50
C ASN A 240 20.39 -10.17 6.57
N THR A 241 21.64 -10.08 6.10
CA THR A 241 22.34 -8.80 5.98
C THR A 241 21.61 -7.82 5.07
N LEU A 242 21.15 -8.27 3.89
CA LEU A 242 20.37 -7.42 2.98
C LEU A 242 19.03 -7.01 3.59
N PHE A 243 18.35 -7.90 4.30
CA PHE A 243 17.10 -7.57 5.01
C PHE A 243 17.34 -6.48 6.06
N LEU A 244 18.37 -6.63 6.90
CA LEU A 244 18.73 -5.64 7.92
C LEU A 244 19.13 -4.30 7.29
N LEU A 245 19.88 -4.32 6.18
CA LEU A 245 20.22 -3.12 5.42
C LEU A 245 18.98 -2.40 4.90
N PHE A 246 18.08 -3.11 4.21
CA PHE A 246 16.87 -2.52 3.65
C PHE A 246 15.90 -2.05 4.73
N TRP A 247 15.84 -2.75 5.87
CA TRP A 247 15.08 -2.29 7.02
C TRP A 247 15.66 -1.00 7.62
N ALA A 248 16.98 -0.93 7.85
CA ALA A 248 17.64 0.27 8.35
C ALA A 248 17.41 1.46 7.39
N MET A 249 17.51 1.25 6.08
CA MET A 249 17.22 2.29 5.10
C MET A 249 15.73 2.66 5.06
N GLY A 250 14.81 1.72 5.31
CA GLY A 250 13.39 2.03 5.49
C GLY A 250 13.12 2.89 6.73
N VAL A 251 13.89 2.70 7.81
CA VAL A 251 13.86 3.59 8.98
C VAL A 251 14.37 4.99 8.62
N VAL A 252 15.50 5.10 7.92
CA VAL A 252 16.01 6.38 7.40
C VAL A 252 14.97 7.07 6.55
N GLU A 253 14.31 6.35 5.64
CA GLU A 253 13.27 6.91 4.79
C GLU A 253 12.10 7.49 5.59
N VAL A 254 11.62 6.78 6.62
CA VAL A 254 10.55 7.30 7.49
C VAL A 254 10.99 8.58 8.20
N LEU A 255 12.23 8.61 8.72
CA LEU A 255 12.77 9.77 9.43
C LEU A 255 12.86 11.02 8.54
N ILE A 256 13.26 10.87 7.28
CA ILE A 256 13.39 12.01 6.35
C ILE A 256 12.08 12.39 5.64
N SER A 257 11.09 11.49 5.57
CA SER A 257 9.86 11.69 4.79
C SER A 257 8.77 12.52 5.47
N ILE A 258 8.91 12.79 6.77
CA ILE A 258 7.86 13.42 7.58
C ILE A 258 8.20 14.90 7.80
N ASP A 259 7.43 15.80 7.19
CA ASP A 259 7.44 17.24 7.52
C ASP A 259 6.66 17.50 8.82
N SER A 260 7.13 16.92 9.92
CA SER A 260 6.53 17.10 11.26
C SER A 260 7.66 17.24 12.30
N PRO A 261 7.36 17.76 13.50
CA PRO A 261 8.34 17.84 14.59
C PRO A 261 9.14 16.55 14.79
N GLU A 262 10.42 16.68 15.13
CA GLU A 262 11.37 15.57 15.32
C GLU A 262 10.83 14.42 16.17
N GLU A 263 10.06 14.74 17.22
CA GLU A 263 9.45 13.75 18.11
C GLU A 263 8.52 12.77 17.38
N TYR A 264 7.74 13.25 16.40
CA TYR A 264 6.82 12.40 15.63
C TYR A 264 7.55 11.57 14.57
N ARG A 265 8.70 12.05 14.05
CA ARG A 265 9.57 11.30 13.14
C ARG A 265 10.12 10.05 13.83
N GLY A 266 10.68 10.22 15.03
CA GLY A 266 11.22 9.12 15.84
C GLY A 266 10.14 8.10 16.22
N LEU A 267 8.95 8.55 16.62
CA LEU A 267 7.84 7.67 16.94
C LEU A 267 7.38 6.83 15.73
N ALA A 268 7.28 7.43 14.54
CA ALA A 268 6.94 6.69 13.32
C ALA A 268 7.98 5.60 13.00
N ALA A 269 9.27 5.90 13.13
CA ALA A 269 10.36 4.93 12.96
C ALA A 269 10.30 3.77 13.96
N ILE A 270 9.97 4.06 15.23
CA ILE A 270 9.76 3.05 16.27
C ILE A 270 8.56 2.15 15.91
N ILE A 271 7.43 2.74 15.50
CA ILE A 271 6.24 1.97 15.10
C ILE A 271 6.53 1.07 13.91
N LEU A 272 7.23 1.57 12.89
CA LEU A 272 7.68 0.76 11.75
C LEU A 272 8.51 -0.43 12.23
N SER A 273 9.48 -0.18 13.11
CA SER A 273 10.34 -1.24 13.67
C SER A 273 9.56 -2.29 14.46
N ILE A 274 8.54 -1.88 15.23
CA ILE A 274 7.63 -2.78 15.93
C ILE A 274 6.83 -3.63 14.91
N PHE A 275 6.28 -3.01 13.87
CA PHE A 275 5.47 -3.72 12.87
C PHE A 275 6.31 -4.73 12.07
N ILE A 276 7.53 -4.37 11.68
CA ILE A 276 8.47 -5.30 11.02
C ILE A 276 8.85 -6.44 11.98
N SER A 277 9.11 -6.15 13.26
CA SER A 277 9.38 -7.18 14.27
C SER A 277 8.20 -8.14 14.45
N ILE A 278 6.96 -7.63 14.51
CA ILE A 278 5.75 -8.45 14.55
C ILE A 278 5.62 -9.31 13.29
N MET A 279 5.95 -8.78 12.11
CA MET A 279 5.97 -9.54 10.86
C MET A 279 6.96 -10.72 10.94
N VAL A 280 8.16 -10.49 11.47
CA VAL A 280 9.20 -11.52 11.63
C VAL A 280 8.77 -12.58 12.64
N LEU A 281 8.41 -12.15 13.86
CA LEU A 281 7.95 -13.05 14.93
C LEU A 281 6.71 -13.84 14.51
N GLY A 282 5.80 -13.20 13.77
CA GLY A 282 4.59 -13.81 13.27
C GLY A 282 4.82 -14.90 12.24
N LYS A 283 5.89 -14.81 11.44
CA LYS A 283 6.30 -15.91 10.56
C LYS A 283 6.89 -17.06 11.36
N TRP A 284 7.78 -16.79 12.31
CA TRP A 284 8.41 -17.83 13.13
C TRP A 284 7.42 -18.60 14.00
N HIS A 285 6.39 -17.91 14.51
CA HIS A 285 5.34 -18.52 15.34
C HIS A 285 4.04 -18.78 14.58
N ASP A 286 4.09 -18.89 13.23
CA ASP A 286 2.90 -19.02 12.38
C ASP A 286 2.00 -20.21 12.79
N ARG A 287 2.60 -21.33 13.21
CA ARG A 287 1.85 -22.50 13.70
C ARG A 287 0.98 -22.16 14.92
N LEU A 288 1.57 -21.56 15.95
CA LEU A 288 0.86 -21.20 17.18
C LEU A 288 -0.22 -20.15 16.93
N ILE A 289 0.11 -19.14 16.11
CA ILE A 289 -0.82 -18.08 15.74
C ILE A 289 -1.99 -18.66 14.93
N SER A 290 -1.70 -19.54 13.97
CA SER A 290 -2.70 -20.20 13.15
C SER A 290 -3.62 -21.09 13.98
N GLU A 291 -3.09 -21.85 14.93
CA GLU A 291 -3.89 -22.67 15.86
C GLU A 291 -4.83 -21.79 16.70
N ARG A 292 -4.33 -20.70 17.29
CA ARG A 292 -5.16 -19.78 18.10
C ARG A 292 -6.20 -19.01 17.29
N LEU A 293 -5.85 -18.57 16.08
CA LEU A 293 -6.73 -17.75 15.23
C LEU A 293 -7.61 -18.57 14.29
N ASN A 294 -7.47 -19.90 14.25
CA ASN A 294 -8.25 -20.75 13.35
C ASN A 294 -9.77 -20.55 13.53
N ASN A 295 -10.22 -20.41 14.79
CA ASN A 295 -11.63 -20.17 15.12
C ASN A 295 -12.14 -18.82 14.57
N HIS A 296 -11.24 -17.84 14.45
CA HIS A 296 -11.54 -16.48 13.97
C HIS A 296 -11.08 -16.25 12.51
N ARG A 297 -10.69 -17.30 11.78
CA ARG A 297 -10.07 -17.19 10.45
C ARG A 297 -10.89 -16.37 9.46
N LYS A 298 -12.22 -16.46 9.49
CA LYS A 298 -13.10 -15.74 8.58
C LYS A 298 -13.06 -14.24 8.87
N THR A 299 -13.09 -13.88 10.16
CA THR A 299 -13.04 -12.50 10.65
C THR A 299 -11.68 -11.88 10.36
N VAL A 300 -10.58 -12.56 10.68
CA VAL A 300 -9.22 -12.02 10.43
C VAL A 300 -9.00 -11.78 8.94
N ARG A 301 -9.40 -12.73 8.08
CA ARG A 301 -9.32 -12.56 6.62
C ARG A 301 -10.25 -11.46 6.11
N TYR A 302 -11.40 -11.27 6.75
CA TYR A 302 -12.30 -10.17 6.44
C TYR A 302 -11.66 -8.83 6.75
N LEU A 303 -11.09 -8.67 7.95
CA LEU A 303 -10.39 -7.45 8.38
C LEU A 303 -9.18 -7.16 7.49
N GLY A 304 -8.39 -8.18 7.15
CA GLY A 304 -7.28 -8.06 6.20
C GLY A 304 -7.72 -7.59 4.82
N GLY A 305 -8.86 -8.08 4.32
CA GLY A 305 -9.46 -7.59 3.07
C GLY A 305 -10.01 -6.16 3.18
N LEU A 306 -10.69 -5.85 4.29
CA LEU A 306 -11.28 -4.55 4.58
C LEU A 306 -10.23 -3.44 4.65
N SER A 307 -9.00 -3.75 5.08
CA SER A 307 -7.88 -2.80 5.15
C SER A 307 -7.65 -2.04 3.85
N TYR A 308 -7.87 -2.68 2.70
CA TYR A 308 -7.68 -2.07 1.40
C TYR A 308 -8.75 -1.00 1.12
N SER A 309 -10.03 -1.33 1.34
CA SER A 309 -11.12 -0.37 1.16
C SER A 309 -11.05 0.77 2.17
N ILE A 310 -10.64 0.51 3.41
CA ILE A 310 -10.40 1.59 4.40
C ILE A 310 -9.31 2.53 3.89
N TYR A 311 -8.19 1.95 3.44
CA TYR A 311 -7.10 2.72 2.88
C TYR A 311 -7.53 3.59 1.70
N LEU A 312 -8.43 3.11 0.82
CA LEU A 312 -8.85 3.89 -0.34
C LEU A 312 -9.95 4.92 -0.09
N ASN A 313 -10.83 4.71 0.90
CA ASN A 313 -11.99 5.58 1.08
C ASN A 313 -11.81 6.64 2.18
N HIS A 314 -10.78 6.53 3.02
CA HIS A 314 -10.65 7.44 4.17
C HIS A 314 -10.23 8.86 3.82
N TYR A 315 -9.51 9.07 2.70
CA TYR A 315 -8.87 10.35 2.41
C TYR A 315 -9.84 11.41 1.87
N VAL A 316 -10.24 11.33 0.60
CA VAL A 316 -11.19 12.32 0.02
C VAL A 316 -12.54 12.25 0.71
N SER A 317 -13.12 11.05 0.84
CA SER A 317 -14.44 10.91 1.46
C SER A 317 -14.41 11.38 2.91
N GLY A 318 -13.33 11.09 3.65
CA GLY A 318 -13.16 11.57 5.02
C GLY A 318 -13.08 13.09 5.10
N MET A 319 -12.26 13.74 4.26
CA MET A 319 -12.17 15.21 4.22
C MET A 319 -13.52 15.87 3.94
N VAL A 320 -14.24 15.40 2.92
CA VAL A 320 -15.55 15.96 2.55
C VAL A 320 -16.58 15.71 3.66
N LEU A 321 -16.62 14.51 4.26
CA LEU A 321 -17.53 14.21 5.36
C LEU A 321 -17.24 15.07 6.59
N VAL A 322 -15.98 15.21 6.99
CA VAL A 322 -15.58 16.02 8.14
C VAL A 322 -15.98 17.48 7.92
N TRP A 323 -15.62 18.06 6.78
CA TRP A 323 -16.03 19.41 6.40
C TRP A 323 -17.54 19.58 6.50
N TRP A 324 -18.32 18.70 5.88
CA TRP A 324 -19.77 18.78 5.85
C TRP A 324 -20.41 18.66 7.24
N LEU A 325 -19.94 17.73 8.07
CA LEU A 325 -20.43 17.54 9.44
C LEU A 325 -20.11 18.74 10.34
N PHE A 326 -18.98 19.43 10.12
CA PHE A 326 -18.70 20.69 10.83
C PHE A 326 -19.65 21.83 10.42
N GLN A 327 -20.15 21.85 9.18
CA GLN A 327 -21.19 22.82 8.78
C GLN A 327 -22.50 22.61 9.54
N LEU A 328 -22.76 21.39 10.03
CA LEU A 328 -23.89 21.07 10.91
C LEU A 328 -23.68 21.50 12.37
N LYS A 329 -22.60 22.23 12.67
CA LYS A 329 -22.25 22.73 14.01
C LYS A 329 -22.09 21.63 15.07
N LEU A 330 -21.71 20.42 14.65
CA LEU A 330 -21.39 19.33 15.55
C LEU A 330 -20.04 19.56 16.26
N SER A 331 -19.88 18.99 17.45
CA SER A 331 -18.61 19.04 18.19
C SER A 331 -17.55 18.15 17.54
N ALA A 332 -16.27 18.51 17.66
CA ALA A 332 -15.18 17.75 17.04
C ALA A 332 -15.17 16.24 17.40
N PRO A 333 -15.40 15.82 18.66
CA PRO A 333 -15.51 14.40 18.97
C PRO A 333 -16.68 13.70 18.27
N ALA A 334 -17.85 14.37 18.16
CA ALA A 334 -19.00 13.82 17.45
C ALA A 334 -18.71 13.69 15.94
N VAL A 335 -18.08 14.71 15.34
CA VAL A 335 -17.67 14.66 13.93
C VAL A 335 -16.69 13.50 13.70
N LEU A 336 -15.71 13.30 14.58
CA LEU A 336 -14.77 12.18 14.46
C LEU A 336 -15.48 10.82 14.49
N VAL A 337 -16.38 10.61 15.44
CA VAL A 337 -17.10 9.33 15.58
C VAL A 337 -18.00 9.08 14.36
N VAL A 338 -18.77 10.08 13.94
CA VAL A 338 -19.70 9.95 12.82
C VAL A 338 -18.94 9.76 11.50
N SER A 339 -17.94 10.60 11.21
CA SER A 339 -17.14 10.47 9.99
C SER A 339 -16.35 9.16 9.96
N GLY A 340 -15.75 8.74 11.08
CA GLY A 340 -15.08 7.46 11.20
C GLY A 340 -16.01 6.28 10.94
N PHE A 341 -17.21 6.28 11.53
CA PHE A 341 -18.22 5.26 11.27
C PHE A 341 -18.65 5.25 9.80
N CYS A 342 -18.96 6.41 9.21
CA CYS A 342 -19.32 6.52 7.80
C CYS A 342 -18.23 5.97 6.86
N VAL A 343 -16.96 6.29 7.12
CA VAL A 343 -15.82 5.76 6.34
C VAL A 343 -15.71 4.24 6.48
N LEU A 344 -15.88 3.69 7.68
CA LEU A 344 -15.83 2.24 7.92
C LEU A 344 -17.02 1.50 7.27
N SER A 345 -18.22 2.07 7.33
CA SER A 345 -19.43 1.54 6.69
C SER A 345 -19.29 1.57 5.17
N LEU A 346 -18.85 2.70 4.61
CA LEU A 346 -18.55 2.84 3.18
C LEU A 346 -17.51 1.81 2.72
N SER A 347 -16.42 1.67 3.47
CA SER A 347 -15.35 0.72 3.17
C SER A 347 -15.85 -0.73 3.22
N SER A 348 -16.77 -1.04 4.13
CA SER A 348 -17.41 -2.35 4.22
C SER A 348 -18.32 -2.62 3.02
N ALA A 349 -19.09 -1.62 2.57
CA ALA A 349 -19.93 -1.71 1.38
C ALA A 349 -19.09 -1.91 0.10
N VAL A 350 -18.00 -1.14 -0.06
CA VAL A 350 -17.04 -1.29 -1.16
C VAL A 350 -16.43 -2.70 -1.16
N THR A 351 -15.97 -3.18 0.00
CA THR A 351 -15.39 -4.53 0.13
C THR A 351 -16.40 -5.63 -0.24
N TRP A 352 -17.66 -5.47 0.16
CA TRP A 352 -18.71 -6.41 -0.19
C TRP A 352 -18.96 -6.46 -1.71
N LEU A 353 -19.02 -5.29 -2.35
CA LEU A 353 -19.25 -5.19 -3.80
C LEU A 353 -18.03 -5.69 -4.59
N GLU A 354 -16.82 -5.32 -4.17
CA GLU A 354 -15.55 -5.82 -4.70
C GLU A 354 -15.53 -7.35 -4.72
N ARG A 355 -15.89 -8.02 -3.61
CA ARG A 355 -15.94 -9.48 -3.53
C ARG A 355 -16.92 -10.09 -4.52
N ARG A 356 -18.08 -9.46 -4.73
CA ARG A 356 -19.05 -9.92 -5.74
C ARG A 356 -18.46 -9.83 -7.14
N ILE A 357 -17.78 -8.72 -7.46
CA ILE A 357 -17.08 -8.54 -8.74
C ILE A 357 -15.98 -9.59 -8.90
N GLN A 358 -15.13 -9.79 -7.89
CA GLN A 358 -14.07 -10.80 -7.91
C GLN A 358 -14.60 -12.22 -8.11
N ASN A 359 -15.68 -12.59 -7.43
CA ASN A 359 -16.31 -13.89 -7.59
C ASN A 359 -16.87 -14.08 -9.01
N ALA A 360 -17.54 -13.06 -9.56
CA ALA A 360 -18.07 -13.10 -10.92
C ALA A 360 -16.95 -13.22 -11.97
N ILE A 361 -15.86 -12.46 -11.80
CA ILE A 361 -14.67 -12.56 -12.64
C ILE A 361 -14.12 -13.98 -12.55
N ASN A 362 -13.85 -14.51 -11.35
CA ASN A 362 -13.24 -15.82 -11.17
C ASN A 362 -14.10 -16.98 -11.70
N ALA A 363 -15.43 -16.92 -11.54
CA ALA A 363 -16.35 -17.93 -12.06
C ALA A 363 -16.28 -18.06 -13.59
N ARG A 364 -16.13 -16.95 -14.32
CA ARG A 364 -16.01 -16.95 -15.79
C ARG A 364 -14.77 -17.66 -16.31
N PHE A 365 -13.77 -17.90 -15.46
CA PHE A 365 -12.51 -18.52 -15.86
C PHE A 365 -12.30 -19.93 -15.31
N GLN A 366 -13.13 -20.39 -14.37
CA GLN A 366 -13.12 -21.79 -13.92
C GLN A 366 -13.91 -22.70 -14.87
N HIS A 367 -14.77 -22.14 -15.72
CA HIS A 367 -15.40 -22.85 -16.83
C HIS A 367 -14.66 -22.56 -18.14
N PRO A 368 -13.83 -23.47 -18.67
CA PRO A 368 -13.53 -23.45 -20.09
C PRO A 368 -14.86 -23.63 -20.82
N ARG A 369 -15.17 -22.74 -21.78
CA ARG A 369 -16.31 -22.93 -22.68
C ARG A 369 -16.17 -24.32 -23.32
N PRO A 370 -17.14 -25.24 -23.16
CA PRO A 370 -17.16 -26.44 -23.98
C PRO A 370 -17.62 -26.04 -25.38
N GLY A 371 -16.78 -26.31 -26.38
CA GLY A 371 -17.20 -26.45 -27.78
C GLY A 371 -16.89 -25.28 -28.72
N ARG A 372 -15.90 -25.49 -29.60
CA ARG A 372 -16.09 -25.52 -31.05
C ARG A 372 -14.81 -26.00 -31.75
N ALA A 373 -14.73 -27.30 -31.98
CA ALA A 373 -13.93 -27.91 -33.04
C ALA A 373 -14.49 -29.31 -33.33
N THR A 374 -15.73 -29.37 -33.81
CA THR A 374 -16.15 -30.48 -34.68
C THR A 374 -15.96 -29.95 -36.10
N LEU A 375 -14.76 -30.12 -36.64
CA LEU A 375 -14.58 -30.07 -38.09
C LEU A 375 -15.00 -31.45 -38.59
N ALA A 376 -16.09 -31.45 -39.34
CA ALA A 376 -16.53 -32.59 -40.12
C ALA A 376 -15.39 -33.04 -41.03
N ILE A 377 -15.04 -34.32 -40.95
CA ILE A 377 -14.28 -34.99 -41.98
C ILE A 377 -15.33 -35.60 -42.90
N GLY A 378 -15.50 -34.98 -44.06
CA GLY A 378 -15.96 -35.65 -45.28
C GLY A 378 -14.75 -36.16 -46.03
#